data_AF-A0A7S2US69-F1
#
_entry.id   AF-A0A7S2US69-F1
#
_cell.length_a   1.000
_cell.length_b   1.000
_cell.length_c   1.000
_cell.angle_alpha   90.00
_cell.angle_beta   90.00
_cell.angle_gamma   90.00
#
_symmetry.space_group_name_H-M   'P 1'
#
loop_
_entity.id
_entity.type
_entity.pdbx_description
1 polymer ?
#
loop_
_entity_poly.entity_id
_entity_poly.type
_entity_poly.pdbx_seq_one_letter_code
_entity_poly.pdbx_strand_id
1 'polypeptide(L)'
;NCNDGCPSDSFKLAPGTCGCGQSDGDSDNDGSADCNDGCPFDFSKTAPGLCGCGIADTDSDGNGTPDCNDGCPTDPLKNAPGVCGCGIADTDSDFDGTADCNDGCPNDFSKLAPGVCGCNTADTDSDNDGFPDCNDGCPFDQ
;
A
#
# COMPACT_ATOMS: atom_id res chain seq x y z
N ASN A 1 -0.08 -24.97 -59.21
CA ASN A 1 -0.51 -25.06 -57.81
C ASN A 1 -0.85 -23.63 -57.39
N CYS A 2 -2.14 -23.29 -57.28
CA CYS A 2 -2.67 -21.92 -57.17
C CYS A 2 -3.25 -21.64 -55.77
N ASN A 3 -2.82 -22.40 -54.76
CA ASN A 3 -3.37 -22.29 -53.41
C ASN A 3 -2.52 -21.33 -52.58
N ASP A 4 -2.41 -20.08 -53.03
CA ASP A 4 -1.90 -18.99 -52.20
C ASP A 4 -3.08 -18.41 -51.41
N GLY A 5 -3.09 -18.65 -50.11
CA GLY A 5 -4.11 -18.15 -49.18
C GLY A 5 -3.93 -16.67 -48.84
N CYS A 6 -2.81 -16.05 -49.23
CA CYS A 6 -2.56 -14.62 -49.08
C CYS A 6 -1.97 -14.01 -50.38
N PRO A 7 -2.74 -13.91 -51.47
CA PRO A 7 -2.23 -13.50 -52.79
C PRO A 7 -1.59 -12.10 -52.86
N SER A 8 -1.85 -11.27 -51.84
CA SER A 8 -1.34 -9.89 -51.76
C SER A 8 -0.18 -9.74 -50.75
N ASP A 9 0.25 -10.84 -50.11
CA ASP A 9 1.33 -10.86 -49.14
C ASP A 9 2.47 -11.75 -49.66
N SER A 10 3.58 -11.13 -50.07
CA SER A 10 4.72 -11.87 -50.60
C SER A 10 5.48 -12.68 -49.55
N PHE A 11 5.25 -12.42 -48.25
CA PHE A 11 5.95 -13.08 -47.15
C PHE A 11 5.14 -14.22 -46.51
N LYS A 12 3.87 -14.38 -46.91
CA LYS A 12 2.96 -15.34 -46.28
C LYS A 12 2.13 -16.06 -47.34
N LEU A 13 2.05 -17.39 -47.27
CA LEU A 13 1.26 -18.22 -48.20
C LEU A 13 -0.11 -18.62 -47.63
N ALA A 14 -0.34 -18.36 -46.34
CA ALA A 14 -1.58 -18.64 -45.65
C ALA A 14 -1.84 -17.55 -44.60
N PRO A 15 -3.11 -17.20 -44.31
CA PRO A 15 -3.43 -16.11 -43.38
C PRO A 15 -2.88 -16.31 -41.97
N GLY A 16 -2.76 -17.55 -41.49
CA GLY A 16 -2.33 -17.80 -40.11
C GLY A 16 -3.27 -17.17 -39.07
N THR A 17 -2.75 -16.93 -37.87
CA THR A 17 -3.50 -16.44 -36.71
C THR A 17 -3.70 -14.91 -36.75
N CYS A 18 -2.73 -14.20 -37.32
CA CYS A 18 -2.76 -12.74 -37.49
C CYS A 18 -3.35 -12.27 -38.82
N GLY A 19 -3.77 -13.20 -39.69
CA GLY A 19 -4.21 -12.88 -41.05
C GLY A 19 -3.04 -12.57 -42.01
N CYS A 20 -3.39 -12.24 -43.25
CA CYS A 20 -2.40 -11.82 -44.24
C CYS A 20 -1.85 -10.42 -43.90
N GLY A 21 -0.57 -10.17 -44.17
CA GLY A 21 0.10 -8.88 -43.97
C GLY A 21 0.63 -8.64 -42.56
N GLN A 22 0.50 -9.62 -41.66
CA GLN A 22 0.98 -9.56 -40.28
C GLN A 22 1.76 -10.83 -39.91
N SER A 23 2.85 -10.66 -39.17
CA SER A 23 3.66 -11.77 -38.66
C SER A 23 2.87 -12.60 -37.66
N ASP A 24 2.94 -13.93 -37.73
CA ASP A 24 2.46 -14.84 -36.66
C ASP A 24 3.57 -15.08 -35.62
N GLY A 25 4.45 -14.09 -35.41
CA GLY A 25 5.50 -14.17 -34.39
C GLY A 25 4.90 -14.11 -33.00
N ASP A 26 5.58 -14.76 -32.06
CA ASP A 26 5.26 -14.80 -30.63
C ASP A 26 6.58 -14.47 -29.92
N SER A 27 6.71 -13.22 -29.49
CA SER A 27 7.96 -12.62 -29.04
C SER A 27 8.38 -13.10 -27.64
N ASP A 28 7.44 -13.45 -26.77
CA ASP A 28 7.71 -13.97 -25.43
C ASP A 28 7.45 -15.47 -25.25
N ASN A 29 6.90 -16.12 -26.27
CA ASN A 29 6.61 -17.55 -26.36
C ASN A 29 5.54 -18.01 -25.34
N ASP A 30 4.54 -17.17 -25.06
CA ASP A 30 3.40 -17.52 -24.19
C ASP A 30 2.28 -18.29 -24.92
N GLY A 31 2.37 -18.38 -26.25
CA GLY A 31 1.42 -19.05 -27.12
C GLY A 31 0.40 -18.12 -27.79
N SER A 32 0.38 -16.83 -27.47
CA SER A 32 -0.30 -15.79 -28.26
C SER A 32 0.67 -15.17 -29.26
N ALA A 33 0.25 -15.10 -30.53
CA ALA A 33 0.98 -14.29 -31.49
C ALA A 33 0.90 -12.81 -31.12
N ASP A 34 1.98 -12.05 -31.33
CA ASP A 34 2.13 -10.63 -30.96
C ASP A 34 0.95 -9.75 -31.41
N CYS A 35 0.31 -10.10 -32.53
CA CYS A 35 -0.82 -9.37 -33.09
C CYS A 35 -2.13 -9.49 -32.27
N ASN A 36 -2.25 -10.54 -31.46
CA ASN A 36 -3.39 -10.86 -30.62
C ASN A 36 -3.03 -10.82 -29.13
N ASP A 37 -1.77 -10.51 -28.81
CA ASP A 37 -1.28 -10.41 -27.46
C ASP A 37 -1.34 -8.95 -26.96
N GLY A 38 -2.03 -8.73 -25.85
CA GLY A 38 -2.09 -7.43 -25.18
C GLY A 38 -0.80 -7.08 -24.44
N CYS A 39 0.09 -8.05 -24.21
CA CYS A 39 1.39 -7.91 -23.58
C CYS A 39 2.48 -8.71 -24.32
N PRO A 40 2.85 -8.37 -25.57
CA PRO A 40 3.73 -9.18 -26.45
C PRO A 40 5.16 -9.47 -25.96
N PHE A 41 5.53 -9.02 -24.76
CA PHE A 41 6.85 -9.18 -24.18
C PHE A 41 6.78 -9.68 -22.72
N ASP A 42 5.62 -10.12 -22.26
CA ASP A 42 5.38 -10.66 -20.91
C ASP A 42 4.82 -12.08 -21.01
N PHE A 43 5.71 -13.07 -20.90
CA PHE A 43 5.35 -14.48 -21.02
C PHE A 43 4.26 -14.96 -20.05
N SER A 44 3.98 -14.18 -18.99
CA SER A 44 3.01 -14.53 -17.95
C SER A 44 1.62 -13.94 -18.18
N LYS A 45 1.45 -13.03 -19.14
CA LYS A 45 0.20 -12.32 -19.41
C LYS A 45 -0.05 -12.15 -20.90
N THR A 46 -1.25 -12.52 -21.35
CA THR A 46 -1.74 -12.21 -22.71
C THR A 46 -2.54 -10.90 -22.78
N ALA A 47 -2.75 -10.24 -21.64
CA ALA A 47 -3.49 -8.99 -21.53
C ALA A 47 -2.99 -8.17 -20.33
N PRO A 48 -2.99 -6.83 -20.42
CA PRO A 48 -2.58 -5.99 -19.30
C PRO A 48 -3.46 -6.22 -18.07
N GLY A 49 -2.82 -6.45 -16.93
CA GLY A 49 -3.48 -6.52 -15.63
C GLY A 49 -3.67 -5.15 -14.97
N LEU A 50 -3.97 -5.15 -13.68
CA LEU A 50 -4.05 -3.93 -12.86
C LEU A 50 -2.69 -3.24 -12.71
N CYS A 51 -1.61 -4.02 -12.75
CA CYS A 51 -0.22 -3.57 -12.80
C CYS A 51 0.33 -3.44 -14.23
N GLY A 52 -0.52 -3.63 -15.24
CA GLY A 52 -0.12 -3.68 -16.64
C GLY A 52 0.60 -4.99 -17.02
N CYS A 53 1.52 -4.89 -17.97
CA CYS A 53 2.39 -5.98 -18.43
C CYS A 53 3.74 -5.93 -17.70
N GLY A 54 4.37 -7.09 -17.51
CA GLY A 54 5.70 -7.25 -16.90
C GLY A 54 5.72 -7.19 -15.37
N ILE A 55 4.56 -6.98 -14.73
CA ILE A 55 4.42 -6.91 -13.27
C ILE A 55 3.22 -7.77 -12.88
N ALA A 56 3.40 -8.70 -11.95
CA ALA A 56 2.31 -9.55 -11.46
C ALA A 56 1.25 -8.74 -10.70
N ASP A 57 -0.02 -9.11 -10.85
CA ASP A 57 -1.14 -8.54 -10.07
C ASP A 57 -1.27 -9.24 -8.71
N THR A 58 -0.13 -9.50 -8.05
CA THR A 58 -0.10 -10.11 -6.71
C THR A 58 -0.74 -9.15 -5.72
N ASP A 59 -1.60 -9.68 -4.86
CA ASP A 59 -2.20 -9.00 -3.72
C ASP A 59 -1.74 -9.77 -2.47
N SER A 60 -0.67 -9.28 -1.85
CA SER A 60 0.06 -9.99 -0.80
C SER A 60 -0.69 -10.02 0.53
N ASP A 61 -1.54 -9.04 0.80
CA ASP A 61 -2.32 -8.96 2.04
C ASP A 61 -3.79 -9.36 1.88
N GLY A 62 -4.29 -9.45 0.64
CA GLY A 62 -5.65 -9.86 0.33
C GLY A 62 -6.69 -8.76 0.51
N ASN A 63 -6.29 -7.48 0.51
CA ASN A 63 -7.21 -6.35 0.65
C ASN A 63 -7.93 -5.97 -0.67
N GLY A 64 -7.53 -6.58 -1.78
CA GLY A 64 -8.09 -6.35 -3.11
C GLY A 64 -7.33 -5.31 -3.95
N THR A 65 -6.27 -4.71 -3.41
CA THR A 65 -5.35 -3.83 -4.11
C THR A 65 -4.07 -4.61 -4.44
N PRO A 66 -3.67 -4.74 -5.71
CA PRO A 66 -2.42 -5.41 -6.03
C PRO A 66 -1.23 -4.60 -5.52
N ASP A 67 -0.15 -5.29 -5.14
CA ASP A 67 1.05 -4.74 -4.51
C ASP A 67 1.67 -3.56 -5.28
N CYS A 68 1.54 -3.54 -6.61
CA CYS A 68 2.04 -2.45 -7.46
C CYS A 68 1.29 -1.12 -7.26
N ASN A 69 0.06 -1.18 -6.74
CA ASN A 69 -0.83 -0.06 -6.48
C ASN A 69 -1.11 0.12 -4.98
N ASP A 70 -0.51 -0.72 -4.12
CA ASP A 70 -0.70 -0.69 -2.68
C ASP A 70 0.47 0.04 -1.99
N GLY A 71 0.15 1.08 -1.23
CA GLY A 71 1.13 1.80 -0.40
C GLY A 71 1.55 1.05 0.86
N CYS A 72 0.82 0.01 1.24
CA CYS A 72 1.09 -0.90 2.35
C CYS A 72 0.84 -2.38 1.96
N PRO A 73 1.62 -2.98 1.05
CA PRO A 73 1.34 -4.32 0.45
C PRO A 73 1.26 -5.52 1.42
N THR A 74 1.48 -5.31 2.71
CA THR A 74 1.45 -6.35 3.74
C THR A 74 0.47 -6.02 4.87
N ASP A 75 -0.32 -4.95 4.75
CA ASP A 75 -1.28 -4.49 5.76
C ASP A 75 -2.71 -4.54 5.20
N PRO A 76 -3.48 -5.60 5.50
CA PRO A 76 -4.81 -5.77 4.90
C PRO A 76 -5.83 -4.70 5.34
N LEU A 77 -5.48 -3.85 6.31
CA LEU A 77 -6.34 -2.78 6.81
C LEU A 77 -6.01 -1.41 6.22
N LYS A 78 -4.88 -1.27 5.50
CA LYS A 78 -4.45 0.01 4.92
C LYS A 78 -3.92 -0.19 3.50
N ASN A 79 -4.37 0.64 2.58
CA ASN A 79 -3.81 0.73 1.22
C ASN A 79 -2.78 1.86 1.06
N ALA A 80 -2.54 2.63 2.12
CA ALA A 80 -1.59 3.72 2.17
C ALA A 80 -1.09 3.93 3.61
N PRO A 81 0.17 4.37 3.81
CA PRO A 81 0.69 4.63 5.15
C PRO A 81 -0.13 5.71 5.87
N GLY A 82 -0.54 5.40 7.09
CA GLY A 82 -1.17 6.36 8.00
C GLY A 82 -0.16 7.20 8.79
N VAL A 83 -0.65 7.87 9.85
CA VAL A 83 0.19 8.62 10.81
C VAL A 83 1.19 7.69 11.50
N CYS A 84 0.78 6.46 11.80
CA CYS A 84 1.59 5.41 12.37
C CYS A 84 2.25 4.51 11.32
N GLY A 85 2.14 4.85 10.03
CA GLY A 85 2.61 4.03 8.91
C GLY A 85 1.68 2.85 8.59
N CYS A 86 2.27 1.78 8.06
CA CYS A 86 1.60 0.51 7.77
C CYS A 86 1.74 -0.46 8.96
N GLY A 87 0.76 -1.34 9.14
CA GLY A 87 0.74 -2.40 10.16
C GLY A 87 0.40 -1.92 11.57
N ILE A 88 0.19 -0.62 11.77
CA ILE A 88 -0.16 -0.01 13.06
C ILE A 88 -1.40 0.87 12.86
N ALA A 89 -2.43 0.68 13.68
CA ALA A 89 -3.65 1.49 13.61
C ALA A 89 -3.36 2.96 13.99
N ASP A 90 -4.01 3.90 13.31
CA ASP A 90 -3.97 5.33 13.65
C ASP A 90 -5.01 5.66 14.73
N THR A 91 -5.08 4.82 15.77
CA THR A 91 -5.96 5.03 16.92
C THR A 91 -5.50 6.24 17.70
N ASP A 92 -6.45 7.04 18.15
CA ASP A 92 -6.27 8.14 19.11
C ASP A 92 -7.22 7.81 20.27
N SER A 93 -6.68 7.19 21.31
CA SER A 93 -7.44 6.51 22.36
C SER A 93 -8.07 7.50 23.36
N ASP A 94 -7.48 8.68 23.57
CA ASP A 94 -8.02 9.73 24.44
C ASP A 94 -8.61 10.93 23.70
N PHE A 95 -8.53 10.94 22.37
CA PHE A 95 -9.11 11.94 21.47
C PHE A 95 -8.45 13.32 21.57
N ASP A 96 -7.16 13.37 21.92
CA ASP A 96 -6.40 14.63 22.00
C ASP A 96 -5.88 15.15 20.66
N GLY A 97 -6.03 14.33 19.61
CA GLY A 97 -5.61 14.61 18.25
C GLY A 97 -4.25 14.01 17.87
N THR A 98 -3.58 13.31 18.78
CA THR A 98 -2.33 12.59 18.54
C THR A 98 -2.58 11.10 18.54
N ALA A 99 -2.21 10.42 17.45
CA ALA A 99 -2.33 8.98 17.39
C ALA A 99 -1.44 8.30 18.45
N ASP A 100 -1.92 7.20 19.04
CA ASP A 100 -1.29 6.47 20.15
C ASP A 100 0.18 6.12 19.89
N CYS A 101 0.56 5.91 18.62
CA CYS A 101 1.94 5.60 18.22
C CYS A 101 2.91 6.78 18.39
N ASN A 102 2.39 8.00 18.47
CA ASN A 102 3.12 9.25 18.61
C ASN A 102 2.81 9.95 19.95
N ASP A 103 1.97 9.36 20.79
CA ASP A 103 1.58 9.90 22.08
C ASP A 103 2.33 9.20 23.23
N GLY A 104 3.00 9.97 24.07
CA GLY A 104 3.67 9.46 25.27
C GLY A 104 2.70 9.13 26.41
N CYS A 105 1.46 9.59 26.33
CA CYS A 105 0.39 9.38 27.29
C CYS A 105 -0.95 9.06 26.59
N PRO A 106 -1.06 7.95 25.84
CA PRO A 106 -2.18 7.64 24.92
C PRO A 106 -3.54 7.38 25.58
N ASN A 107 -3.69 7.70 26.87
CA ASN A 107 -4.97 7.59 27.57
C ASN A 107 -5.24 8.84 28.43
N ASP A 108 -4.49 9.92 28.24
CA ASP A 108 -4.58 11.18 28.97
C ASP A 108 -4.73 12.36 28.02
N PHE A 109 -5.98 12.73 27.74
CA PHE A 109 -6.34 13.86 26.86
C PHE A 109 -5.64 15.20 27.20
N SER A 110 -5.11 15.35 28.41
CA SER A 110 -4.46 16.59 28.84
C SER A 110 -2.95 16.62 28.60
N LYS A 111 -2.33 15.50 28.22
CA LYS A 111 -0.87 15.38 28.09
C LYS A 111 -0.47 14.52 26.91
N LEU A 112 0.48 15.03 26.11
CA LEU A 112 1.15 14.28 25.04
C LEU A 112 2.41 13.53 25.50
N ALA A 113 2.86 13.80 26.72
CA ALA A 113 4.08 13.23 27.28
C ALA A 113 3.98 13.15 28.81
N PRO A 114 4.60 12.13 29.44
CA PRO A 114 4.58 12.01 30.89
C PRO A 114 5.22 13.24 31.55
N GLY A 115 4.50 13.84 32.50
CA GLY A 115 5.01 14.89 33.38
C GLY A 115 5.81 14.34 34.56
N VAL A 116 6.04 15.17 35.57
CA VAL A 116 6.67 14.76 36.83
C VAL A 116 5.78 13.75 37.57
N CYS A 117 4.47 13.94 37.51
CA CYS A 117 3.45 13.02 38.03
C CYS A 117 3.08 11.91 37.03
N GLY A 118 3.77 11.81 35.89
CA GLY A 118 3.44 10.88 34.81
C GLY A 118 2.22 11.31 33.99
N CYS A 119 1.50 10.32 33.46
CA CYS A 119 0.22 10.50 32.75
C CYS A 119 -0.97 10.36 33.72
N ASN A 120 -2.13 10.89 33.35
CA ASN A 120 -3.40 10.87 34.09
C ASN A 120 -3.39 11.61 35.44
N THR A 121 -2.33 12.36 35.74
CA THR A 121 -2.20 13.14 36.97
C THR A 121 -1.60 14.49 36.64
N ALA A 122 -2.29 15.59 36.97
CA ALA A 122 -1.79 16.94 36.71
C ALA A 122 -0.50 17.23 37.50
N ASP A 123 0.42 17.98 36.90
CA ASP A 123 1.64 18.48 37.56
C ASP A 123 1.35 19.79 38.32
N THR A 124 0.20 19.87 38.99
CA THR A 124 -0.19 21.03 39.79
C THR A 124 0.74 21.15 40.99
N ASP A 125 1.15 22.36 41.31
CA ASP A 125 1.87 22.75 42.52
C ASP A 125 0.99 23.78 43.23
N SER A 126 0.20 23.30 44.19
CA SER A 126 -0.92 24.07 44.76
C SER A 126 -0.46 25.17 45.71
N ASP A 127 0.67 24.99 46.41
CA ASP A 127 1.26 26.00 47.29
C ASP A 127 2.47 26.75 46.69
N ASN A 128 2.96 26.31 45.54
CA ASN A 128 4.09 26.89 44.80
C ASN A 128 5.44 26.72 45.54
N ASP A 129 5.62 25.63 46.28
CA ASP A 129 6.88 25.31 46.95
C ASP A 129 7.94 24.67 46.02
N GLY A 130 7.54 24.31 44.80
CA GLY A 130 8.37 23.70 43.77
C GLY A 130 8.25 22.18 43.67
N PHE A 131 7.46 21.52 44.51
CA PHE A 131 7.09 20.11 44.41
C PHE A 131 5.64 19.99 43.92
N PRO A 132 5.39 19.27 42.81
CA PRO A 132 4.01 19.05 42.40
C PRO A 132 3.27 18.20 43.43
N ASP A 133 1.96 18.42 43.58
CA ASP A 133 1.07 17.83 44.59
C ASP A 133 1.19 16.29 44.69
N CYS A 134 1.51 15.61 43.58
CA CYS A 134 1.70 14.15 43.55
C CYS A 134 2.96 13.66 44.28
N ASN A 135 3.94 14.54 44.45
CA ASN A 135 5.24 14.29 45.08
C ASN A 135 5.42 15.08 46.37
N ASP A 136 4.43 15.88 46.77
CA ASP A 136 4.45 16.62 48.02
C ASP A 136 3.70 15.87 49.14
N GLY A 137 4.35 15.79 50.30
CA GLY A 137 3.76 15.23 51.52
C GLY A 137 2.78 16.18 52.20
N CYS A 138 2.84 17.48 51.90
CA CYS A 138 1.98 18.53 52.43
C CYS A 138 1.45 19.48 51.33
N PRO A 139 0.66 19.02 50.32
CA PRO A 139 0.34 19.74 49.07
C PRO A 139 -0.37 21.11 49.15
N PHE A 140 -0.64 21.62 50.35
CA PHE A 140 -1.39 22.85 50.57
C PHE A 140 -0.84 23.64 51.75
N ASP A 141 0.40 23.38 52.17
CA ASP A 141 1.03 24.17 53.23
C ASP A 141 1.65 25.45 52.65
N GLN A 142 2.27 26.29 53.47
CA GLN A 142 2.94 27.53 53.02
C GLN A 142 4.11 27.82 53.95
#